data_AF-A0A497GNI8-F1
#
_entry.id   AF-A0A497GNI8-F1
#
_cell.length_a   1.000
_cell.length_b   1.000
_cell.length_c   1.000
_cell.angle_alpha   90.00
_cell.angle_beta   90.00
_cell.angle_gamma   90.00
#
_symmetry.space_group_name_H-M   'P 1'
#
loop_
_entity.id
_entity.type
_entity.pdbx_description
1 polymer ?
#
loop_
_entity_poly.entity_id
_entity_poly.type
_entity_poly.pdbx_seq_one_letter_code
_entity_poly.pdbx_strand_id
1 'polypeptide(L)' 'MGMMELTSQEKEYLEGLLASEIEDLGDRLASGDIGPSETLREWLRILSIFVKLRLDMRVLTKASQYLSLCLHERVSE' A
#
# COMPACT_ATOMS: atom_id res chain seq x y z
N MET A 1 12.42 1.31 -27.91
CA MET A 1 11.97 0.19 -27.06
C MET A 1 10.56 0.52 -26.61
N GLY A 2 9.55 -0.26 -27.05
CA GLY A 2 8.17 -0.06 -26.58
C GLY A 2 8.05 -0.48 -25.12
N MET A 3 7.26 0.23 -24.32
CA MET A 3 6.92 -0.24 -22.97
C MET A 3 6.28 -1.62 -23.09
N MET A 4 6.86 -2.64 -22.46
CA MET A 4 6.17 -3.91 -22.29
C MET A 4 4.98 -3.65 -21.37
N GLU A 5 3.77 -3.89 -21.86
CA GLU A 5 2.58 -3.88 -21.01
C GLU A 5 2.61 -5.11 -20.11
N LEU A 6 2.29 -4.93 -18.83
CA LEU A 6 2.16 -6.02 -17.87
C LEU A 6 0.97 -6.90 -18.28
N THR A 7 1.20 -8.20 -18.30
CA THR A 7 0.16 -9.22 -18.39
C THR A 7 -0.77 -9.14 -17.17
N SER A 8 -1.99 -9.70 -17.30
CA SER A 8 -2.92 -9.75 -16.16
C SER A 8 -2.34 -10.46 -14.93
N GLN A 9 -1.56 -11.53 -15.15
CA GLN A 9 -0.94 -12.28 -14.06
C GLN A 9 0.16 -11.48 -13.34
N GLU A 10 0.96 -10.71 -14.08
CA GLU A 10 1.96 -9.82 -13.47
C GLU A 10 1.30 -8.69 -12.67
N LYS A 11 0.15 -8.19 -13.13
CA LYS A 11 -0.64 -7.20 -12.38
C LYS A 11 -1.17 -7.78 -11.09
N GLU A 12 -1.82 -8.95 -11.13
CA GLU A 12 -2.33 -9.63 -9.94
C GLU A 12 -1.20 -9.93 -8.94
N TYR A 13 -0.04 -10.35 -9.42
CA TYR A 13 1.14 -10.56 -8.57
C TYR A 13 1.60 -9.26 -7.90
N LEU A 14 1.73 -8.17 -8.66
CA LEU A 14 2.13 -6.87 -8.13
C LEU A 14 1.09 -6.31 -7.15
N GLU A 15 -0.19 -6.49 -7.41
CA GLU A 15 -1.27 -6.10 -6.50
C GLU A 15 -1.15 -6.80 -5.15
N GLY A 16 -0.90 -8.11 -5.14
CA GLY A 16 -0.68 -8.87 -3.92
C GLY A 16 0.57 -8.42 -3.16
N LEU A 17 1.68 -8.21 -3.88
CA LEU A 17 2.93 -7.74 -3.28
C LEU A 17 2.76 -6.37 -2.61
N LEU A 18 2.13 -5.42 -3.31
CA LEU A 18 1.92 -4.07 -2.80
C LEU A 18 0.88 -4.01 -1.68
N ALA A 19 -0.12 -4.91 -1.69
CA ALA A 19 -1.04 -5.06 -0.58
C ALA A 19 -0.32 -5.53 0.69
N SER A 20 0.57 -6.52 0.56
CA SER A 20 1.42 -6.98 1.67
C SER A 20 2.32 -5.86 2.20
N GLU A 21 2.90 -5.03 1.32
CA GLU A 21 3.69 -3.86 1.78
C GLU A 21 2.85 -2.87 2.61
N ILE A 22 1.57 -2.72 2.31
CA ILE A 22 0.68 -1.84 3.11
C ILE A 22 0.35 -2.46 4.48
N GLU A 23 0.17 -3.79 4.53
CA GLU A 23 -0.01 -4.51 5.79
C GLU A 23 1.24 -4.36 6.67
N ASP A 24 2.44 -4.55 6.11
CA ASP A 24 3.71 -4.33 6.81
C ASP A 24 3.87 -2.88 7.30
N LEU A 25 3.40 -1.88 6.53
CA LEU A 25 3.37 -0.48 6.98
C LEU A 25 2.47 -0.30 8.21
N GLY A 26 1.34 -1.00 8.27
CA GLY A 26 0.43 -0.98 9.41
C GLY A 26 1.07 -1.58 10.65
N ASP A 27 1.71 -2.74 10.52
CA ASP A 27 2.43 -3.41 11.61
C ASP A 27 3.58 -2.55 12.16
N ARG A 28 4.36 -1.93 11.27
CA ARG A 28 5.43 -1.01 11.65
C ARG A 28 4.91 0.24 12.34
N LEU A 29 3.75 0.76 11.90
CA LEU A 29 3.15 1.93 12.55
C LEU A 29 2.63 1.58 13.95
N ALA A 30 1.97 0.42 14.08
CA ALA A 30 1.44 -0.07 15.35
C ALA A 30 2.54 -0.35 16.38
N SER A 31 3.68 -0.89 15.95
CA SER A 31 4.86 -1.09 16.81
C SER A 31 5.62 0.20 17.14
N GLY A 32 5.34 1.30 16.44
CA GLY A 32 6.04 2.57 16.61
C GLY A 32 7.39 2.66 15.89
N ASP A 33 7.73 1.68 15.06
CA ASP A 33 8.95 1.64 14.24
C ASP A 33 8.96 2.70 13.13
N ILE A 34 7.78 3.20 12.73
CA ILE A 34 7.60 4.26 11.75
C ILE A 34 6.57 5.28 12.23
N GLY A 35 6.78 6.56 11.91
CA GLY A 35 5.85 7.64 12.25
C GLY A 35 4.72 7.81 11.23
N PRO A 36 3.64 8.54 11.59
CA PRO A 36 2.52 8.82 10.68
C PRO A 36 2.92 9.49 9.35
N SER A 37 3.85 10.44 9.38
CA SER A 37 4.28 11.16 8.18
C SER A 37 5.07 10.31 7.20
N GLU A 38 5.91 9.40 7.71
CA GLU A 38 6.67 8.47 6.88
C GLU A 38 5.74 7.38 6.31
N THR A 39 4.80 6.89 7.14
CA THR A 39 3.74 5.97 6.70
C THR A 39 2.92 6.54 5.55
N LEU A 40 2.46 7.80 5.67
CA LEU A 40 1.70 8.47 4.61
C LEU A 40 2.51 8.57 3.31
N ARG A 41 3.81 8.86 3.41
CA ARG A 41 4.70 8.94 2.25
C ARG A 41 4.82 7.60 1.54
N GLU A 42 5.02 6.52 2.28
CA GLU A 42 5.12 5.18 1.70
C GLU A 42 3.79 4.71 1.10
N TRP A 43 2.67 4.99 1.76
CA TRP A 43 1.36 4.73 1.19
C TRP A 43 1.12 5.51 -0.12
N LEU A 44 1.51 6.78 -0.19
CA LEU A 44 1.44 7.58 -1.43
C LEU A 44 2.33 7.02 -2.54
N ARG A 45 3.52 6.48 -2.19
CA ARG A 45 4.39 5.78 -3.14
C ARG A 45 3.65 4.58 -3.74
N ILE A 46 3.06 3.73 -2.90
CA ILE A 46 2.31 2.54 -3.34
C ILE A 46 1.08 2.92 -4.17
N LEU A 47 0.28 3.89 -3.72
CA LEU A 47 -0.85 4.43 -4.49
C LEU A 47 -0.41 4.89 -5.89
N SER A 48 0.73 5.57 -5.99
CA SER A 48 1.25 6.03 -7.28
C SER A 48 1.55 4.88 -8.25
N ILE A 49 1.96 3.72 -7.73
CA ILE A 49 2.22 2.51 -8.53
C ILE A 49 0.89 1.94 -9.03
N PHE A 50 -0.12 1.81 -8.16
CA PHE A 50 -1.47 1.37 -8.55
C PHE A 50 -2.03 2.23 -9.70
N VAL A 51 -1.93 3.56 -9.58
CA VAL A 51 -2.42 4.49 -10.60
C VAL A 51 -1.64 4.35 -11.91
N LYS A 52 -0.31 4.32 -11.86
CA LYS A 52 0.53 4.27 -13.06
C LYS A 52 0.39 2.97 -13.84
N LEU A 53 0.27 1.85 -13.13
CA LEU A 53 0.19 0.52 -13.73
C LEU A 53 -1.25 0.06 -13.99
N ARG A 54 -2.24 0.88 -13.63
CA ARG A 54 -3.68 0.57 -13.74
C ARG A 54 -4.01 -0.77 -13.08
N LEU A 55 -3.58 -0.91 -11.83
CA LEU A 55 -3.87 -2.06 -10.98
C LEU A 55 -5.26 -1.93 -10.35
N ASP A 56 -5.82 -3.03 -9.84
CA ASP A 56 -7.15 -3.06 -9.23
C ASP A 56 -7.16 -2.29 -7.89
N MET A 57 -7.78 -1.10 -7.91
CA MET A 57 -7.92 -0.24 -6.74
C MET A 57 -8.70 -0.88 -5.58
N ARG A 58 -9.47 -1.95 -5.82
CA ARG A 58 -10.16 -2.70 -4.74
C ARG A 58 -9.15 -3.37 -3.80
N VAL A 59 -8.04 -3.87 -4.34
CA VAL A 59 -6.96 -4.48 -3.55
C VAL A 59 -6.30 -3.43 -2.66
N LEU A 60 -5.94 -2.28 -3.24
CA LEU A 60 -5.37 -1.16 -2.48
C LEU A 60 -6.32 -0.69 -1.37
N THR A 61 -7.61 -0.54 -1.69
CA THR A 61 -8.62 -0.08 -0.74
C THR A 61 -8.71 -1.02 0.46
N LYS A 62 -8.75 -2.33 0.21
CA LYS A 62 -8.81 -3.35 1.27
C LYS A 62 -7.57 -3.31 2.17
N ALA A 63 -6.37 -3.29 1.61
CA ALA A 63 -5.15 -3.21 2.40
C ALA A 63 -5.06 -1.89 3.21
N SER A 64 -5.51 -0.78 2.61
CA SER A 64 -5.51 0.54 3.28
C SER A 64 -6.48 0.64 4.45
N GLN A 65 -7.51 -0.24 4.53
CA GLN A 65 -8.40 -0.27 5.70
C GLN A 65 -7.66 -0.70 6.96
N TYR A 66 -6.78 -1.70 6.86
CA TYR A 66 -5.95 -2.12 7.98
C TYR A 66 -5.02 -1.00 8.44
N LEU A 67 -4.29 -0.39 7.50
CA LEU A 67 -3.42 0.75 7.78
C LEU A 67 -4.16 1.92 8.45
N SER A 68 -5.39 2.22 8.01
CA SER A 68 -6.22 3.26 8.61
C SER A 68 -6.61 2.95 10.06
N LEU A 69 -6.79 1.68 10.41
CA LEU A 69 -7.08 1.28 11.80
C LEU A 69 -5.85 1.51 12.68
N CYS A 70 -4.67 1.05 12.25
CA CYS A 70 -3.41 1.27 12.97
C CYS A 70 -3.11 2.76 13.19
N LEU A 71 -3.36 3.60 12.17
CA LEU A 71 -3.17 5.04 12.29
C LEU A 71 -4.12 5.68 13.31
N HIS A 72 -5.38 5.25 13.32
CA HIS A 72 -6.37 5.77 14.26
C HIS A 72 -5.99 5.42 15.71
N GLU A 73 -5.55 4.19 15.96
CA GLU A 73 -5.05 3.76 17.26
C GLU A 73 -3.85 4.61 17.70
N ARG A 74 -2.88 4.83 16.81
CA ARG A 74 -1.65 5.57 17.14
C ARG A 74 -1.85 7.06 17.39
N VAL A 75 -2.83 7.69 16.74
CA VAL A 75 -3.14 9.12 16.93
C VAL A 75 -4.03 9.36 18.16
N SER A 76 -4.68 8.32 18.67
CA SER A 76 -5.52 8.39 19.87
C SER A 76 -4.75 8.22 21.19
N GLU A 77 -3.47 7.85 21.11
CA GLU A 77 -2.49 7.78 22.22
C GLU A 77 -1.80 9.12 22.49
#